data_AF-A0A0C3PUQ8-F1
#
_entry.id   AF-A0A0C3PUQ8-F1
#
_cell.length_a   1.000
_cell.length_b   1.000
_cell.length_c   1.000
_cell.angle_alpha   90.00
_cell.angle_beta   90.00
_cell.angle_gamma   90.00
#
_symmetry.space_group_name_H-M   'P 1'
#
loop_
_entity.id
_entity.type
_entity.pdbx_description
1 polymer ?
#
loop_
_entity_poly.entity_id
_entity_poly.type
_entity_poly.pdbx_seq_one_letter_code
_entity_poly.pdbx_strand_id
1 'polypeptide(L)'
;MKAIPPSLGSGEMEHIIIFHDECSFHANDYQSDNRLPDHARVVICPTSKATGDSYWNMEQMITQLKTVLRMLQALYPNKKYVFIFDNSSTHNSLAKDALTVTKMNVNPGGKQAHMHDTVIPANNPHGFGGQPQSMQFPNELPSTHNQPKGMRVILEERGLVRPSEKIVGVCKDCKETRPKDCCMQRILSLQDDFKNEKSLLQKVIEEAGHVCLFLPKFHPELNPIEMYWGWAKRYFRERSNSDFRTALKLVHEALDACPLTTIWKFFWRVYRYMSAYREGATGLLAEYAVKQYKSHRAITKKDLIEAEEKMKKRDAKEFAKGKDLAR
;
A
#
# COMPACT_ATOMS: atom_id res chain seq x y z
N MET A 1 13.12 -12.76 -27.82
CA MET A 1 11.77 -13.27 -28.15
C MET A 1 10.94 -12.09 -28.63
N LYS A 2 10.25 -12.19 -29.77
CA LYS A 2 9.28 -11.16 -30.18
C LYS A 2 7.98 -11.36 -29.38
N ALA A 3 7.39 -10.29 -28.87
CA ALA A 3 6.12 -10.37 -28.17
C ALA A 3 5.01 -10.80 -29.14
N ILE A 4 4.17 -11.75 -28.72
CA ILE A 4 2.99 -12.16 -29.48
C ILE A 4 1.81 -11.38 -28.89
N PRO A 5 1.15 -10.50 -29.65
CA PRO A 5 0.02 -9.75 -29.14
C PRO A 5 -1.16 -10.68 -28.86
N PRO A 6 -1.94 -10.44 -27.79
CA PRO A 6 -3.12 -11.24 -27.49
C PRO A 6 -4.23 -10.99 -28.52
N SER A 7 -5.02 -12.02 -28.82
CA SER A 7 -6.29 -11.86 -29.54
C SER A 7 -7.34 -11.41 -28.53
N LEU A 8 -7.86 -10.19 -28.69
CA LEU A 8 -8.86 -9.61 -27.80
C LEU A 8 -10.26 -9.76 -28.41
N GLY A 9 -11.21 -10.24 -27.60
CA GLY A 9 -12.64 -10.27 -27.92
C GLY A 9 -13.30 -8.88 -27.86
N SER A 10 -14.57 -8.81 -28.28
CA SER A 10 -15.34 -7.56 -28.22
C SER A 10 -15.50 -7.08 -26.77
N GLY A 11 -14.98 -5.89 -26.48
CA GLY A 11 -14.99 -5.30 -25.13
C GLY A 11 -13.80 -5.69 -24.25
N GLU A 12 -12.90 -6.57 -24.72
CA GLU A 12 -11.67 -6.88 -24.00
C GLU A 12 -10.60 -5.80 -24.22
N MET A 13 -9.85 -5.49 -23.18
CA MET A 13 -8.79 -4.50 -23.19
C MET A 13 -7.51 -5.09 -22.61
N GLU A 14 -6.38 -4.78 -23.22
CA GLU A 14 -5.09 -5.20 -22.68
C GLU A 14 -4.73 -4.35 -21.45
N HIS A 15 -4.30 -5.06 -20.40
CA HIS A 15 -3.92 -4.48 -19.11
C HIS A 15 -2.40 -4.47 -18.97
N ILE A 16 -1.84 -3.34 -18.56
CA ILE A 16 -0.43 -3.21 -18.22
C ILE A 16 -0.29 -3.17 -16.72
N ILE A 17 0.41 -4.15 -16.17
CA ILE A 17 0.63 -4.28 -14.73
C ILE A 17 1.89 -3.49 -14.37
N ILE A 18 1.75 -2.54 -13.44
CA ILE A 18 2.84 -1.69 -12.95
C ILE A 18 2.99 -1.94 -11.45
N PHE A 19 4.13 -2.48 -11.06
CA PHE A 19 4.55 -2.45 -9.66
C PHE A 19 5.29 -1.15 -9.42
N HIS A 20 4.79 -0.32 -8.51
CA HIS A 20 5.36 0.98 -8.19
C HIS A 20 5.66 0.99 -6.69
N ASP A 21 6.92 1.27 -6.36
CA ASP A 21 7.39 1.30 -4.98
C ASP A 21 8.69 2.14 -4.89
N GLU A 22 9.09 2.48 -3.67
CA GLU A 22 10.31 3.24 -3.40
C GLU A 22 11.43 2.38 -2.80
N CYS A 23 12.68 2.79 -3.02
CA CYS A 23 13.82 2.09 -2.47
C CYS A 23 14.94 3.05 -2.05
N SER A 24 15.64 2.73 -0.97
CA SER A 24 16.81 3.49 -0.50
C SER A 24 18.12 2.76 -0.78
N PHE A 25 19.11 3.47 -1.32
CA PHE A 25 20.51 3.05 -1.44
C PHE A 25 21.36 3.87 -0.46
N HIS A 26 22.29 3.24 0.26
CA HIS A 26 23.17 3.93 1.21
C HIS A 26 24.58 4.07 0.61
N ALA A 27 25.10 5.31 0.56
CA ALA A 27 26.48 5.66 0.23
C ALA A 27 26.93 6.82 1.14
N ASN A 28 28.19 6.87 1.57
CA ASN A 28 28.69 7.91 2.48
C ASN A 28 29.31 9.11 1.70
N ASP A 29 29.04 10.31 2.23
CA ASP A 29 29.51 11.68 1.89
C ASP A 29 29.07 12.38 0.58
N TYR A 30 28.99 13.72 0.65
CA TYR A 30 28.02 14.62 -0.02
C TYR A 30 28.34 15.13 -1.45
N GLN A 31 27.32 15.21 -2.32
CA GLN A 31 26.71 16.41 -2.98
C GLN A 31 26.06 16.06 -4.34
N SER A 32 24.92 16.71 -4.60
CA SER A 32 23.98 16.51 -5.71
C SER A 32 24.31 17.31 -6.98
N ASP A 33 23.81 16.85 -8.13
CA ASP A 33 23.49 17.70 -9.28
C ASP A 33 22.20 17.19 -9.97
N ASN A 34 21.38 18.15 -10.40
CA ASN A 34 19.99 17.99 -10.82
C ASN A 34 19.89 17.96 -12.35
N ARG A 35 19.32 16.89 -12.91
CA ARG A 35 18.69 16.92 -14.25
C ARG A 35 17.43 16.05 -14.26
N LEU A 36 16.37 16.58 -14.86
CA LEU A 36 15.15 15.83 -15.18
C LEU A 36 15.50 14.64 -16.10
N PRO A 37 14.99 13.41 -15.89
CA PRO A 37 15.48 12.23 -16.61
C PRO A 37 14.62 11.83 -17.82
N ASP A 38 15.23 11.08 -18.75
CA ASP A 38 14.60 10.34 -19.85
C ASP A 38 13.67 9.19 -19.39
N HIS A 39 13.42 9.08 -18.08
CA HIS A 39 12.75 7.97 -17.40
C HIS A 39 11.83 8.48 -16.28
N ALA A 40 10.82 7.70 -15.90
CA ALA A 40 9.89 8.05 -14.80
C ALA A 40 10.49 7.89 -13.39
N ARG A 41 11.77 7.52 -13.29
CA ARG A 41 12.47 7.28 -12.02
C ARG A 41 12.86 8.62 -11.40
N VAL A 42 12.54 8.80 -10.12
CA VAL A 42 12.98 9.96 -9.34
C VAL A 42 14.01 9.46 -8.33
N VAL A 43 15.21 10.04 -8.37
CA VAL A 43 16.25 9.80 -7.36
C VAL A 43 16.29 11.04 -6.48
N ILE A 44 16.07 10.85 -5.19
CA ILE A 44 16.20 11.91 -4.18
C ILE A 44 17.45 11.66 -3.34
N CYS A 45 18.13 12.72 -2.96
CA CYS A 45 19.30 12.67 -2.09
C CYS A 45 19.04 13.53 -0.84
N PRO A 46 18.27 13.01 0.15
CA PRO A 46 17.83 13.81 1.28
C PRO A 46 19.00 14.34 2.11
N THR A 47 18.95 15.61 2.48
CA THR A 47 19.98 16.22 3.34
C THR A 47 19.39 17.29 4.25
N SER A 48 20.03 17.53 5.39
CA SER A 48 19.69 18.63 6.30
C SER A 48 20.15 20.01 5.79
N LYS A 49 20.90 20.06 4.68
CA LYS A 49 21.36 21.32 4.07
C LYS A 49 20.21 21.99 3.32
N ALA A 50 20.14 23.32 3.42
CA ALA A 50 19.12 24.13 2.74
C ALA A 50 19.06 23.97 1.21
N THR A 51 20.14 23.46 0.60
CA THR A 51 20.29 23.30 -0.86
C THR A 51 20.08 21.87 -1.36
N GLY A 52 19.66 20.92 -0.52
CA GLY A 52 19.43 19.56 -0.98
C GLY A 52 18.02 19.06 -0.73
N ASP A 53 17.76 17.83 -1.20
CA ASP A 53 16.39 17.37 -1.37
C ASP A 53 15.70 17.16 -0.03
N SER A 54 14.41 17.45 -0.01
CA SER A 54 13.54 17.02 1.09
C SER A 54 13.43 15.49 1.11
N TYR A 55 13.16 14.92 2.28
CA TYR A 55 12.76 13.52 2.39
C TYR A 55 11.55 13.20 1.51
N TRP A 56 11.47 11.95 1.06
CA TRP A 56 10.33 11.46 0.26
C TRP A 56 9.00 11.73 0.97
N ASN A 57 8.01 12.20 0.23
CA ASN A 57 6.68 12.48 0.76
C ASN A 57 5.58 12.20 -0.27
N MET A 58 4.33 12.21 0.20
CA MET A 58 3.16 11.89 -0.61
C MET A 58 2.96 12.86 -1.79
N GLU A 59 3.29 14.15 -1.63
CA GLU A 59 3.15 15.14 -2.71
C GLU A 59 4.14 14.86 -3.85
N GLN A 60 5.38 14.49 -3.52
CA GLN A 60 6.38 14.05 -4.49
C GLN A 60 5.94 12.75 -5.18
N MET A 61 5.39 11.79 -4.43
CA MET A 61 4.88 10.53 -4.98
C MET A 61 3.72 10.77 -5.97
N ILE A 62 2.75 11.63 -5.64
CA ILE A 62 1.67 11.99 -6.57
C ILE A 62 2.22 12.68 -7.82
N THR A 63 3.23 13.55 -7.67
CA THR A 63 3.87 14.24 -8.80
C THR A 63 4.55 13.25 -9.74
N GLN A 64 5.27 12.27 -9.18
CA GLN A 64 5.87 11.19 -9.95
C GLN A 64 4.80 10.33 -10.62
N LEU A 65 3.75 9.92 -9.89
CA LEU A 65 2.65 9.12 -10.42
C LEU A 65 1.97 9.80 -11.61
N LYS A 66 1.67 11.10 -11.54
CA LYS A 66 1.10 11.87 -12.66
C LYS A 66 2.04 11.89 -13.88
N THR A 67 3.35 11.88 -13.66
CA THR A 67 4.33 11.78 -14.74
C THR A 67 4.35 10.39 -15.35
N VAL A 68 4.33 9.32 -14.53
CA VAL A 68 4.20 7.93 -14.98
C VAL A 68 2.94 7.74 -15.82
N LEU A 69 1.79 8.24 -15.37
CA LEU A 69 0.53 8.17 -16.10
C LEU A 69 0.63 8.80 -17.50
N ARG A 70 1.21 10.00 -17.62
CA ARG A 70 1.44 10.66 -18.91
C ARG A 70 2.36 9.84 -19.83
N MET A 71 3.42 9.26 -19.27
CA MET A 71 4.34 8.41 -20.04
C MET A 71 3.67 7.13 -20.53
N LEU A 72 2.88 6.47 -19.68
CA LEU A 72 2.15 5.26 -20.05
C LEU A 72 1.12 5.55 -21.15
N GLN A 73 0.39 6.67 -21.04
CA GLN A 73 -0.55 7.10 -22.08
C GLN A 73 0.11 7.30 -23.44
N ALA A 74 1.34 7.83 -23.47
CA ALA A 74 2.11 8.03 -24.70
C ALA A 74 2.68 6.72 -25.26
N LEU A 75 3.22 5.85 -24.40
CA LEU A 75 3.87 4.60 -24.80
C LEU A 75 2.86 3.49 -25.15
N TYR A 76 1.73 3.48 -24.45
CA TYR A 76 0.73 2.42 -24.50
C TYR A 76 -0.69 2.98 -24.54
N PRO A 77 -1.05 3.72 -25.61
CA PRO A 77 -2.38 4.30 -25.72
C PRO A 77 -3.46 3.21 -25.78
N ASN A 78 -4.66 3.54 -25.29
CA ASN A 78 -5.85 2.67 -25.28
C ASN A 78 -5.68 1.36 -24.48
N LYS A 79 -4.85 1.39 -23.43
CA LYS A 79 -4.66 0.27 -22.50
C LYS A 79 -5.14 0.65 -21.10
N LYS A 80 -5.49 -0.35 -20.31
CA LYS A 80 -5.79 -0.14 -18.88
C LYS A 80 -4.51 -0.32 -18.07
N TYR A 81 -4.15 0.66 -17.25
CA TYR A 81 -3.03 0.53 -16.33
C TYR A 81 -3.51 -0.03 -14.99
N VAL A 82 -2.81 -1.03 -14.48
CA VAL A 82 -3.08 -1.65 -13.19
C VAL A 82 -1.86 -1.42 -12.31
N PHE A 83 -1.96 -0.40 -11.44
CA PHE A 83 -0.93 -0.09 -10.47
C PHE A 83 -1.08 -0.98 -9.24
N ILE A 84 0.02 -1.58 -8.83
CA ILE A 84 0.12 -2.46 -7.67
C ILE A 84 1.14 -1.85 -6.71
N PHE A 85 0.68 -1.56 -5.50
CA PHE A 85 1.48 -1.03 -4.41
C PHE A 85 1.54 -2.05 -3.27
N ASP A 86 2.60 -1.98 -2.47
CA ASP A 86 2.58 -2.61 -1.15
C ASP A 86 1.60 -1.87 -0.21
N ASN A 87 1.32 -2.47 0.96
CA ASN A 87 0.41 -1.89 1.94
C ASN A 87 1.16 -1.04 2.98
N SER A 88 2.03 -0.15 2.51
CA SER A 88 2.79 0.78 3.37
C SER A 88 1.89 1.91 3.90
N SER A 89 2.31 2.54 5.00
CA SER A 89 1.60 3.71 5.54
C SER A 89 1.61 4.89 4.59
N THR A 90 2.68 5.06 3.80
CA THR A 90 2.82 6.14 2.83
C THR A 90 1.78 5.97 1.71
N HIS A 91 1.64 4.77 1.16
CA HIS A 91 0.67 4.47 0.11
C HIS A 91 -0.79 4.56 0.57
N ASN A 92 -1.04 4.37 1.86
CA ASN A 92 -2.34 4.55 2.50
C ASN A 92 -2.61 6.00 2.94
N SER A 93 -1.77 6.97 2.56
CA SER A 93 -2.00 8.37 2.90
C SER A 93 -3.31 8.86 2.30
N LEU A 94 -4.16 9.40 3.15
CA LEU A 94 -5.44 9.98 2.76
C LEU A 94 -5.29 11.47 2.41
N ALA A 95 -6.26 12.01 1.67
CA ALA A 95 -6.36 13.45 1.43
C ALA A 95 -6.51 14.23 2.74
N LYS A 96 -6.21 15.54 2.71
CA LYS A 96 -6.28 16.40 3.91
C LYS A 96 -7.70 16.49 4.49
N ASP A 97 -8.69 16.41 3.62
CA ASP A 97 -10.13 16.44 3.87
C ASP A 97 -10.78 15.06 3.91
N ALA A 98 -10.01 13.97 3.91
CA ALA A 98 -10.57 12.62 3.91
C ALA A 98 -11.25 12.25 5.23
N LEU A 99 -12.31 11.43 5.14
CA LEU A 99 -13.05 10.90 6.29
C LEU A 99 -12.14 10.06 7.20
N THR A 100 -11.70 10.65 8.32
CA THR A 100 -10.74 10.00 9.23
C THR A 100 -11.16 10.13 10.68
N VAL A 101 -11.77 9.08 11.25
CA VAL A 101 -12.32 9.14 12.62
C VAL A 101 -11.29 9.53 13.68
N THR A 102 -10.02 9.13 13.52
CA THR A 102 -8.94 9.49 14.46
C THR A 102 -8.60 10.98 14.48
N LYS A 103 -9.05 11.75 13.48
CA LYS A 103 -8.90 13.22 13.39
C LYS A 103 -10.18 13.98 13.76
N MET A 104 -11.19 13.29 14.30
CA MET A 104 -12.44 13.88 14.77
C MET A 104 -12.45 14.06 16.29
N ASN A 105 -13.06 15.15 16.75
CA ASN A 105 -13.39 15.32 18.16
C ASN A 105 -14.74 14.67 18.47
N VAL A 106 -14.99 14.38 19.76
CA VAL A 106 -16.29 13.87 20.21
C VAL A 106 -17.37 14.93 20.00
N ASN A 107 -17.08 16.14 20.45
CA ASN A 107 -17.93 17.31 20.33
C ASN A 107 -17.45 18.19 19.16
N PRO A 108 -18.31 19.05 18.60
CA PRO A 108 -17.93 19.97 17.54
C PRO A 108 -16.76 20.89 17.87
N GLY A 109 -16.04 21.30 16.83
CA GLY A 109 -15.03 22.35 16.93
C GLY A 109 -13.69 21.90 17.50
N GLY A 110 -12.96 22.86 18.08
CA GLY A 110 -11.58 22.66 18.52
C GLY A 110 -10.61 22.41 17.35
N LYS A 111 -9.44 21.84 17.66
CA LYS A 111 -8.47 21.42 16.64
C LYS A 111 -8.92 20.10 16.01
N GLN A 112 -9.80 20.18 15.01
CA GLN A 112 -10.33 19.04 14.25
C GLN A 112 -10.11 19.27 12.74
N ALA A 113 -9.93 18.17 11.98
CA ALA A 113 -9.84 18.25 10.53
C ALA A 113 -11.20 18.60 9.88
N HIS A 114 -11.16 19.48 8.88
CA HIS A 114 -12.30 19.73 7.99
C HIS A 114 -12.35 18.63 6.94
N MET A 115 -13.35 17.76 7.02
CA MET A 115 -13.51 16.62 6.12
C MET A 115 -14.53 16.92 5.03
N HIS A 116 -14.39 16.35 3.84
CA HIS A 116 -15.41 16.53 2.80
C HIS A 116 -16.74 15.87 3.18
N ASP A 117 -17.80 16.36 2.58
CA ASP A 117 -19.13 15.77 2.71
C ASP A 117 -19.16 14.35 2.12
N THR A 118 -20.14 13.56 2.56
CA THR A 118 -20.28 12.17 2.18
C THR A 118 -21.74 11.80 1.95
N VAL A 119 -22.00 10.55 1.59
CA VAL A 119 -23.34 9.96 1.51
C VAL A 119 -23.40 8.85 2.54
N ILE A 120 -24.46 8.83 3.35
CA ILE A 120 -24.65 7.78 4.37
C ILE A 120 -24.69 6.42 3.67
N PRO A 121 -23.89 5.43 4.12
CA PRO A 121 -23.86 4.11 3.51
C PRO A 121 -25.25 3.47 3.39
N ALA A 122 -25.52 2.81 2.26
CA ALA A 122 -26.80 2.17 1.99
C ALA A 122 -27.16 1.06 3.00
N ASN A 123 -26.15 0.47 3.65
CA ASN A 123 -26.32 -0.53 4.71
C ASN A 123 -26.60 0.08 6.10
N ASN A 124 -26.86 1.39 6.20
CA ASN A 124 -27.27 2.01 7.45
C ASN A 124 -28.55 1.34 7.98
N PRO A 125 -28.54 0.79 9.22
CA PRO A 125 -29.64 -0.02 9.74
C PRO A 125 -30.89 0.79 10.12
N HIS A 126 -30.82 2.12 10.09
CA HIS A 126 -31.88 3.02 10.53
C HIS A 126 -32.59 3.75 9.38
N GLY A 127 -32.35 3.34 8.13
CA GLY A 127 -33.06 3.86 6.96
C GLY A 127 -32.57 5.21 6.44
N PHE A 128 -31.43 5.71 6.93
CA PHE A 128 -30.81 6.95 6.44
C PHE A 128 -29.88 6.74 5.24
N GLY A 129 -29.75 5.50 4.75
CA GLY A 129 -28.86 5.17 3.63
C GLY A 129 -29.17 5.98 2.36
N GLY A 130 -28.11 6.44 1.69
CA GLY A 130 -28.22 7.26 0.48
C GLY A 130 -28.46 8.74 0.70
N GLN A 131 -28.69 9.19 1.94
CA GLN A 131 -28.85 10.61 2.23
C GLN A 131 -27.49 11.33 2.22
N PRO A 132 -27.39 12.54 1.65
CA PRO A 132 -26.21 13.39 1.79
C PRO A 132 -25.95 13.72 3.25
N GLN A 133 -24.69 13.65 3.67
CA GLN A 133 -24.23 13.95 5.01
C GLN A 133 -23.16 15.02 4.95
N SER A 134 -23.49 16.22 5.44
CA SER A 134 -22.47 17.25 5.60
C SER A 134 -21.65 17.02 6.87
N MET A 135 -20.33 17.18 6.74
CA MET A 135 -19.37 17.02 7.84
C MET A 135 -19.08 18.35 8.57
N GLN A 136 -19.66 19.46 8.09
CA GLN A 136 -19.58 20.78 8.70
C GLN A 136 -20.97 21.28 9.08
N PHE A 137 -21.02 22.20 10.05
CA PHE A 137 -22.22 22.98 10.29
C PHE A 137 -22.42 24.04 9.20
N PRO A 138 -23.68 24.36 8.85
CA PRO A 138 -23.99 25.43 7.90
C PRO A 138 -23.37 26.77 8.31
N ASN A 139 -23.09 27.60 7.31
CA ASN A 139 -22.61 28.97 7.49
C ASN A 139 -23.66 29.90 8.13
N GLU A 140 -24.91 29.47 8.27
CA GLU A 140 -25.98 30.35 8.76
C GLU A 140 -26.11 30.34 10.30
N LEU A 141 -25.34 29.50 11.00
CA LEU A 141 -25.46 29.33 12.45
C LEU A 141 -24.58 30.33 13.25
N PRO A 142 -25.15 31.07 14.23
CA PRO A 142 -24.43 32.16 14.93
C PRO A 142 -23.18 31.75 15.72
N SER A 143 -23.15 30.54 16.29
CA SER A 143 -22.10 30.11 17.23
C SER A 143 -21.21 28.97 16.70
N THR A 144 -21.61 28.29 15.62
CA THR A 144 -20.92 27.10 15.07
C THR A 144 -20.71 27.19 13.56
N HIS A 145 -20.70 28.40 12.98
CA HIS A 145 -20.51 28.65 11.56
C HIS A 145 -19.29 27.89 10.99
N ASN A 146 -19.50 27.07 9.95
CA ASN A 146 -18.47 26.28 9.25
C ASN A 146 -17.61 25.40 10.20
N GLN A 147 -18.12 25.11 11.39
CA GLN A 147 -17.40 24.32 12.38
C GLN A 147 -17.50 22.84 12.02
N PRO A 148 -16.40 22.07 12.10
CA PRO A 148 -16.47 20.64 11.84
C PRO A 148 -17.32 19.94 12.90
N LYS A 149 -18.22 19.06 12.45
CA LYS A 149 -19.09 18.27 13.33
C LYS A 149 -18.29 17.23 14.10
N GLY A 150 -18.58 17.06 15.38
CA GLY A 150 -18.00 16.00 16.20
C GLY A 150 -18.63 14.63 15.92
N MET A 151 -17.97 13.56 16.37
CA MET A 151 -18.46 12.17 16.23
C MET A 151 -19.88 12.00 16.76
N ARG A 152 -20.23 12.65 17.88
CA ARG A 152 -21.56 12.55 18.48
C ARG A 152 -22.66 13.03 17.53
N VAL A 153 -22.46 14.21 16.94
CA VAL A 153 -23.45 14.82 16.01
C VAL A 153 -23.65 13.92 14.79
N ILE A 154 -22.57 13.44 14.19
CA ILE A 154 -22.64 12.56 13.01
C ILE A 154 -23.35 11.23 13.34
N LEU A 155 -23.09 10.64 14.51
CA LEU A 155 -23.74 9.40 14.91
C LEU A 155 -25.23 9.59 15.22
N GLU A 156 -25.62 10.72 15.82
CA GLU A 156 -27.01 11.09 16.07
C GLU A 156 -27.76 11.35 14.76
N GLU A 157 -27.16 12.08 13.81
CA GLU A 157 -27.70 12.33 12.47
C GLU A 157 -27.90 11.02 11.68
N ARG A 158 -27.05 10.01 11.90
CA ARG A 158 -27.17 8.66 11.30
C ARG A 158 -28.09 7.71 12.06
N GLY A 159 -28.69 8.16 13.17
CA GLY A 159 -29.54 7.36 14.04
C GLY A 159 -28.82 6.24 14.82
N LEU A 160 -27.48 6.21 14.81
CA LEU A 160 -26.66 5.16 15.42
C LEU A 160 -26.49 5.30 16.93
N VAL A 161 -26.69 6.51 17.45
CA VAL A 161 -26.64 6.83 18.89
C VAL A 161 -27.80 7.75 19.21
N ARG A 162 -28.50 7.50 20.33
CA ARG A 162 -29.58 8.40 20.77
C ARG A 162 -29.01 9.62 21.52
N PRO A 163 -29.65 10.80 21.47
CA PRO A 163 -29.16 11.99 22.18
C PRO A 163 -28.95 11.78 23.70
N SER A 164 -29.80 10.96 24.33
CA SER A 164 -29.71 10.64 25.76
C SER A 164 -28.73 9.49 26.09
N GLU A 165 -28.15 8.85 25.09
CA GLU A 165 -27.31 7.67 25.25
C GLU A 165 -25.89 8.03 25.70
N LYS A 166 -25.49 7.41 26.82
CA LYS A 166 -24.17 7.57 27.42
C LYS A 166 -23.20 6.56 26.82
N ILE A 167 -22.57 6.95 25.72
CA ILE A 167 -21.50 6.19 25.07
C ILE A 167 -20.16 6.92 25.22
N VAL A 168 -19.09 6.14 25.39
CA VAL A 168 -17.72 6.66 25.44
C VAL A 168 -17.31 7.15 24.05
N GLY A 169 -16.72 8.33 23.95
CA GLY A 169 -16.23 8.87 22.68
C GLY A 169 -15.08 8.05 22.09
N VAL A 170 -13.97 7.99 22.83
CA VAL A 170 -12.77 7.21 22.48
C VAL A 170 -12.39 6.37 23.69
N CYS A 171 -12.33 5.05 23.52
CA CYS A 171 -11.92 4.15 24.60
C CYS A 171 -10.39 3.98 24.59
N LYS A 172 -9.80 3.72 25.78
CA LYS A 172 -8.35 3.55 25.92
C LYS A 172 -7.80 2.35 25.14
N ASP A 173 -8.57 1.25 25.12
CA ASP A 173 -8.21 0.00 24.44
C ASP A 173 -9.34 -0.43 23.49
N CYS A 174 -9.26 -0.01 22.23
CA CYS A 174 -10.21 -0.35 21.18
C CYS A 174 -9.71 -1.56 20.34
N LYS A 175 -9.61 -2.74 20.97
CA LYS A 175 -9.14 -3.98 20.32
C LYS A 175 -10.24 -4.66 19.52
N GLU A 176 -9.87 -5.47 18.52
CA GLU A 176 -10.82 -6.22 17.68
C GLU A 176 -11.71 -7.19 18.46
N THR A 177 -11.24 -7.68 19.61
CA THR A 177 -11.99 -8.57 20.51
C THR A 177 -13.16 -7.87 21.22
N ARG A 178 -13.22 -6.52 21.18
CA ARG A 178 -14.31 -5.77 21.81
C ARG A 178 -15.53 -5.69 20.92
N PRO A 179 -16.72 -5.48 21.52
CA PRO A 179 -17.94 -5.19 20.78
C PRO A 179 -17.77 -4.01 19.81
N LYS A 180 -18.48 -4.07 18.67
CA LYS A 180 -18.41 -3.05 17.61
C LYS A 180 -18.97 -1.69 18.06
N ASP A 181 -19.75 -1.67 19.13
CA ASP A 181 -20.41 -0.53 19.76
C ASP A 181 -19.67 0.00 21.01
N CYS A 182 -18.41 -0.41 21.23
CA CYS A 182 -17.70 -0.05 22.47
C CYS A 182 -17.44 1.46 22.67
N CYS A 183 -17.37 2.24 21.59
CA CYS A 183 -17.17 3.68 21.61
C CYS A 183 -17.60 4.32 20.28
N MET A 184 -17.84 5.64 20.28
CA MET A 184 -18.23 6.39 19.08
C MET A 184 -17.22 6.23 17.95
N GLN A 185 -15.93 6.28 18.28
CA GLN A 185 -14.86 6.08 17.29
C GLN A 185 -14.97 4.72 16.59
N ARG A 186 -15.24 3.64 17.34
CA ARG A 186 -15.35 2.29 16.76
C ARG A 186 -16.55 2.19 15.85
N ILE A 187 -17.72 2.68 16.30
CA ILE A 187 -18.96 2.66 15.50
C ILE A 187 -18.73 3.38 14.18
N LEU A 188 -18.20 4.60 14.24
CA LEU A 188 -17.98 5.42 13.05
C LEU A 188 -16.89 4.82 12.14
N SER A 189 -15.81 4.27 12.70
CA SER A 189 -14.73 3.64 11.91
C SER A 189 -15.17 2.39 11.15
N LEU A 190 -16.27 1.78 11.57
CA LEU A 190 -16.85 0.59 10.93
C LEU A 190 -17.90 0.94 9.89
N GLN A 191 -18.29 2.22 9.76
CA GLN A 191 -19.17 2.66 8.67
C GLN A 191 -18.41 2.59 7.35
N ASP A 192 -19.09 2.18 6.28
CA ASP A 192 -18.43 1.88 5.00
C ASP A 192 -17.78 3.09 4.33
N ASP A 193 -18.33 4.30 4.52
CA ASP A 193 -17.75 5.53 3.99
C ASP A 193 -16.42 5.88 4.67
N PHE A 194 -16.33 5.73 6.00
CA PHE A 194 -15.06 5.90 6.72
C PHE A 194 -14.08 4.76 6.48
N LYS A 195 -14.57 3.52 6.42
CA LYS A 195 -13.74 2.32 6.27
C LYS A 195 -13.12 2.21 4.88
N ASN A 196 -13.89 2.57 3.85
CA ASN A 196 -13.47 2.45 2.45
C ASN A 196 -13.02 3.79 1.87
N GLU A 197 -12.70 4.78 2.72
CA GLU A 197 -12.11 6.05 2.31
C GLU A 197 -10.83 5.80 1.51
N LYS A 198 -10.83 6.24 0.25
CA LYS A 198 -9.77 5.91 -0.70
C LYS A 198 -8.50 6.69 -0.40
N SER A 199 -7.36 6.04 -0.55
CA SER A 199 -6.07 6.74 -0.47
C SER A 199 -5.88 7.72 -1.63
N LEU A 200 -4.97 8.67 -1.46
CA LEU A 200 -4.71 9.69 -2.47
C LEU A 200 -4.22 9.08 -3.78
N LEU A 201 -3.40 8.01 -3.71
CA LEU A 201 -2.97 7.24 -4.88
C LEU A 201 -4.17 6.65 -5.62
N GLN A 202 -5.04 5.97 -4.87
CA GLN A 202 -6.20 5.32 -5.44
C GLN A 202 -7.12 6.34 -6.13
N LYS A 203 -7.38 7.49 -5.49
CA LYS A 203 -8.17 8.59 -6.09
C LYS A 203 -7.57 9.04 -7.42
N VAL A 204 -6.27 9.39 -7.44
CA VAL A 204 -5.59 9.88 -8.66
C VAL A 204 -5.58 8.86 -9.79
N ILE A 205 -5.40 7.57 -9.48
CA ILE A 205 -5.34 6.49 -10.49
C ILE A 205 -6.73 6.18 -11.05
N GLU A 206 -7.74 6.10 -10.20
CA GLU A 206 -9.11 5.82 -10.61
C GLU A 206 -9.73 7.00 -11.38
N GLU A 207 -9.46 8.24 -10.97
CA GLU A 207 -9.85 9.46 -11.71
C GLU A 207 -9.23 9.51 -13.11
N ALA A 208 -8.00 8.99 -13.27
CA ALA A 208 -7.37 8.81 -14.57
C ALA A 208 -7.95 7.63 -15.38
N GLY A 209 -8.96 6.92 -14.84
CA GLY A 209 -9.60 5.79 -15.52
C GLY A 209 -8.78 4.51 -15.47
N HIS A 210 -7.95 4.32 -14.45
CA HIS A 210 -7.08 3.14 -14.27
C HIS A 210 -7.41 2.38 -12.98
N VAL A 211 -6.67 1.31 -12.68
CA VAL A 211 -6.92 0.45 -11.52
C VAL A 211 -5.77 0.56 -10.53
N CYS A 212 -6.10 0.73 -9.24
CA CYS A 212 -5.15 0.72 -8.14
C CYS A 212 -5.42 -0.50 -7.25
N LEU A 213 -4.40 -1.31 -6.99
CA LEU A 213 -4.46 -2.48 -6.12
C LEU A 213 -3.39 -2.36 -5.03
N PHE A 214 -3.75 -2.78 -3.82
CA PHE A 214 -2.82 -2.91 -2.71
C PHE A 214 -2.59 -4.39 -2.42
N LEU A 215 -1.33 -4.77 -2.26
CA LEU A 215 -0.97 -6.11 -1.84
C LEU A 215 -1.42 -6.38 -0.39
N PRO A 216 -1.58 -7.67 -0.01
CA PRO A 216 -1.84 -8.02 1.38
C PRO A 216 -0.77 -7.46 2.31
N LYS A 217 -1.19 -6.93 3.47
CA LYS A 217 -0.28 -6.38 4.46
C LYS A 217 0.66 -7.48 5.00
N PHE A 218 1.94 -7.13 5.19
CA PHE A 218 2.98 -8.03 5.69
C PHE A 218 3.33 -9.22 4.77
N HIS A 219 3.12 -9.07 3.45
CA HIS A 219 3.46 -10.09 2.45
C HIS A 219 4.40 -9.54 1.34
N PRO A 220 5.61 -9.06 1.68
CA PRO A 220 6.55 -8.50 0.71
C PRO A 220 6.98 -9.52 -0.37
N GLU A 221 6.93 -10.82 -0.07
CA GLU A 221 7.21 -11.91 -1.02
C GLU A 221 6.22 -11.99 -2.19
N LEU A 222 5.07 -11.32 -2.07
CA LEU A 222 4.10 -11.16 -3.16
C LEU A 222 4.39 -9.95 -4.05
N ASN A 223 5.35 -9.10 -3.68
CA ASN A 223 5.76 -7.94 -4.46
C ASN A 223 7.04 -8.25 -5.25
N PRO A 224 6.99 -8.46 -6.58
CA PRO A 224 8.18 -8.75 -7.38
C PRO A 224 9.20 -7.61 -7.39
N ILE A 225 8.78 -6.36 -7.14
CA ILE A 225 9.70 -5.21 -7.11
C ILE A 225 10.68 -5.31 -5.93
N GLU A 226 10.30 -5.96 -4.83
CA GLU A 226 11.19 -6.19 -3.69
C GLU A 226 12.39 -7.08 -4.05
N MET A 227 12.16 -8.06 -4.92
CA MET A 227 13.23 -8.91 -5.44
C MET A 227 14.13 -8.16 -6.43
N TYR A 228 13.53 -7.26 -7.22
CA TYR A 228 14.29 -6.37 -8.10
C TYR A 228 15.16 -5.40 -7.28
N TRP A 229 14.62 -4.80 -6.22
CA TRP A 229 15.39 -3.98 -5.28
C TRP A 229 16.51 -4.76 -4.60
N GLY A 230 16.23 -5.98 -4.13
CA GLY A 230 17.26 -6.86 -3.56
C GLY A 230 18.39 -7.16 -4.54
N TRP A 231 18.07 -7.38 -5.82
CA TRP A 231 19.05 -7.62 -6.87
C TRP A 231 19.88 -6.36 -7.18
N ALA A 232 19.23 -5.21 -7.38
CA ALA A 232 19.90 -3.95 -7.69
C ALA A 232 20.81 -3.51 -6.55
N LYS A 233 20.35 -3.62 -5.29
CA LYS A 233 21.17 -3.35 -4.10
C LYS A 233 22.39 -4.25 -4.02
N ARG A 234 22.25 -5.53 -4.34
CA ARG A 234 23.39 -6.46 -4.38
C ARG A 234 24.39 -6.05 -5.46
N TYR A 235 23.91 -5.76 -6.67
CA TYR A 235 24.75 -5.28 -7.77
C TYR A 235 25.57 -4.06 -7.37
N PHE A 236 24.88 -3.07 -6.79
CA PHE A 236 25.48 -1.84 -6.26
C PHE A 236 26.51 -2.14 -5.16
N ARG A 237 26.17 -2.93 -4.15
CA ARG A 237 27.06 -3.22 -3.00
C ARG A 237 28.34 -3.93 -3.39
N GLU A 238 28.29 -4.82 -4.38
CA GLU A 238 29.47 -5.54 -4.87
C GLU A 238 30.46 -4.64 -5.63
N ARG A 239 30.02 -3.44 -6.07
CA ARG A 239 30.80 -2.53 -6.93
C ARG A 239 31.02 -1.15 -6.32
N SER A 240 30.32 -0.81 -5.25
CA SER A 240 30.43 0.48 -4.59
C SER A 240 31.77 0.60 -3.88
N ASN A 241 32.46 1.71 -4.12
CA ASN A 241 33.76 2.07 -3.55
C ASN A 241 33.65 3.28 -2.60
N SER A 242 32.47 3.53 -2.02
CA SER A 242 32.17 4.63 -1.08
C SER A 242 32.28 6.07 -1.60
N ASP A 243 32.50 6.29 -2.90
CA ASP A 243 32.36 7.63 -3.52
C ASP A 243 30.93 7.87 -4.03
N PHE A 244 30.33 9.02 -3.73
CA PHE A 244 28.92 9.31 -4.04
C PHE A 244 28.66 9.57 -5.53
N ARG A 245 29.53 10.30 -6.23
CA ARG A 245 29.33 10.55 -7.68
C ARG A 245 29.38 9.24 -8.45
N THR A 246 30.31 8.37 -8.08
CA THR A 246 30.39 7.01 -8.59
C THR A 246 29.18 6.19 -8.14
N ALA A 247 28.74 6.33 -6.89
CA ALA A 247 27.55 5.65 -6.38
C ALA A 247 26.27 6.03 -7.14
N LEU A 248 26.05 7.31 -7.44
CA LEU A 248 24.87 7.76 -8.18
C LEU A 248 24.83 7.16 -9.58
N LYS A 249 25.96 7.19 -10.31
CA LYS A 249 26.10 6.50 -11.61
C LYS A 249 25.87 5.01 -11.48
N LEU A 250 26.43 4.39 -10.44
CA LEU A 250 26.30 2.96 -10.17
C LEU A 250 24.87 2.57 -9.78
N VAL A 251 24.08 3.44 -9.15
CA VAL A 251 22.65 3.21 -8.89
C VAL A 251 21.93 3.11 -10.22
N HIS A 252 22.11 4.07 -11.14
CA HIS A 252 21.50 3.99 -12.47
C HIS A 252 21.93 2.72 -13.21
N GLU A 253 23.23 2.41 -13.21
CA GLU A 253 23.75 1.17 -13.79
C GLU A 253 23.11 -0.08 -13.17
N ALA A 254 23.00 -0.15 -11.84
CA ALA A 254 22.39 -1.28 -11.13
C ALA A 254 20.92 -1.48 -11.50
N LEU A 255 20.18 -0.38 -11.71
CA LEU A 255 18.78 -0.43 -12.10
C LEU A 255 18.61 -0.95 -13.54
N ASP A 256 19.51 -0.58 -14.45
CA ASP A 256 19.46 -0.98 -15.86
C ASP A 256 20.11 -2.34 -16.14
N ALA A 257 20.99 -2.81 -15.25
CA ALA A 257 21.73 -4.05 -15.41
C ALA A 257 20.91 -5.33 -15.17
N CYS A 258 19.71 -5.24 -14.57
CA CYS A 258 18.94 -6.43 -14.21
C CYS A 258 18.45 -7.17 -15.47
N PRO A 259 18.90 -8.41 -15.72
CA PRO A 259 18.49 -9.12 -16.93
C PRO A 259 17.00 -9.43 -16.92
N LEU A 260 16.35 -9.32 -18.09
CA LEU A 260 14.92 -9.64 -18.24
C LEU A 260 14.58 -11.07 -17.78
N THR A 261 15.48 -12.03 -18.03
CA THR A 261 15.32 -13.43 -17.58
C THR A 261 15.32 -13.56 -16.05
N THR A 262 15.99 -12.65 -15.34
CA THR A 262 15.97 -12.57 -13.88
C THR A 262 14.65 -11.97 -13.39
N ILE A 263 14.16 -10.91 -14.05
CA ILE A 263 12.85 -10.31 -13.75
C ILE A 263 11.74 -11.36 -13.87
N TRP A 264 11.73 -12.17 -14.93
CA TRP A 264 10.76 -13.27 -15.07
C TRP A 264 10.80 -14.28 -13.91
N LYS A 265 12.00 -14.59 -13.38
CA LYS A 265 12.15 -15.47 -12.22
C LYS A 265 11.54 -14.87 -10.95
N PHE A 266 11.55 -13.55 -10.80
CA PHE A 266 10.87 -12.87 -9.68
C PHE A 266 9.37 -13.11 -9.74
N PHE A 267 8.75 -12.90 -10.89
CA PHE A 267 7.32 -13.19 -11.09
C PHE A 267 6.98 -14.67 -10.84
N TRP A 268 7.79 -15.61 -11.35
CA TRP A 268 7.57 -17.03 -11.07
C TRP A 268 7.70 -17.37 -9.58
N ARG A 269 8.58 -16.67 -8.85
CA ARG A 269 8.66 -16.82 -7.40
C ARG A 269 7.40 -16.31 -6.70
N VAL A 270 6.88 -15.15 -7.10
CA VAL A 270 5.59 -14.63 -6.60
C VAL A 270 4.46 -15.63 -6.86
N TYR A 271 4.35 -16.16 -8.09
CA TYR A 271 3.32 -17.14 -8.42
C TYR A 271 3.39 -18.41 -7.55
N ARG A 272 4.58 -18.90 -7.22
CA ARG A 272 4.75 -20.02 -6.30
C ARG A 272 4.26 -19.67 -4.89
N TYR A 273 4.60 -18.49 -4.37
CA TYR A 273 4.06 -18.03 -3.08
C TYR A 273 2.53 -17.95 -3.11
N MET A 274 1.96 -17.35 -4.15
CA MET A 274 0.49 -17.30 -4.33
C MET A 274 -0.14 -18.68 -4.33
N SER A 275 0.45 -19.66 -5.03
CA SER A 275 -0.06 -21.04 -5.00
C SER A 275 0.05 -21.69 -3.62
N ALA A 276 1.16 -21.49 -2.90
CA ALA A 276 1.32 -22.02 -1.55
C ALA A 276 0.28 -21.43 -0.58
N TYR A 277 0.03 -20.12 -0.65
CA TYR A 277 -1.00 -19.47 0.18
C TYR A 277 -2.41 -19.94 -0.13
N ARG A 278 -2.75 -20.18 -1.41
CA ARG A 278 -4.05 -20.73 -1.81
C ARG A 278 -4.29 -22.13 -1.25
N GLU A 279 -3.23 -22.92 -1.09
CA GLU A 279 -3.29 -24.24 -0.45
C GLU A 279 -3.28 -24.19 1.09
N GLY A 280 -3.26 -22.99 1.69
CA GLY A 280 -3.33 -22.78 3.14
C GLY A 280 -1.98 -22.72 3.85
N ALA A 281 -0.86 -22.62 3.12
CA ALA A 281 0.44 -22.42 3.73
C ALA A 281 0.50 -21.08 4.46
N THR A 282 1.27 -21.00 5.54
CA THR A 282 1.54 -19.74 6.26
C THR A 282 3.04 -19.49 6.37
N GLY A 283 3.45 -18.22 6.40
CA GLY A 283 4.81 -17.72 6.64
C GLY A 283 5.95 -18.70 6.35
N LEU A 284 6.47 -19.35 7.39
CA LEU A 284 7.64 -20.23 7.33
C LEU A 284 7.43 -21.45 6.44
N LEU A 285 6.26 -22.06 6.46
CA LEU A 285 5.96 -23.22 5.62
C LEU A 285 5.92 -22.83 4.14
N ALA A 286 5.31 -21.68 3.82
CA ALA A 286 5.30 -21.14 2.46
C ALA A 286 6.73 -20.84 1.98
N GLU A 287 7.54 -20.18 2.80
CA GLU A 287 8.94 -19.91 2.46
C GLU A 287 9.74 -21.19 2.26
N TYR A 288 9.58 -22.18 3.13
CA TYR A 288 10.25 -23.47 3.02
C TYR A 288 9.85 -24.19 1.73
N ALA A 289 8.55 -24.31 1.45
CA ALA A 289 8.04 -24.95 0.24
C ALA A 289 8.54 -24.27 -1.03
N VAL A 290 8.50 -22.93 -1.12
CA VAL A 290 9.02 -22.18 -2.28
C VAL A 290 10.52 -22.37 -2.46
N LYS A 291 11.30 -22.51 -1.38
CA LYS A 291 12.73 -22.82 -1.44
C LYS A 291 13.02 -24.26 -1.87
N GLN A 292 12.17 -25.21 -1.51
CA GLN A 292 12.30 -26.62 -1.92
C GLN A 292 11.97 -26.79 -3.41
N TYR A 293 10.82 -26.27 -3.86
CA TYR A 293 10.28 -26.54 -5.20
C TYR A 293 10.56 -25.41 -6.20
N LYS A 294 11.84 -25.03 -6.35
CA LYS A 294 12.27 -23.94 -7.26
C LYS A 294 12.01 -24.22 -8.74
N SER A 295 11.98 -25.50 -9.12
CA SER A 295 11.69 -25.96 -10.49
C SER A 295 10.20 -25.99 -10.80
N HIS A 296 9.32 -25.96 -9.79
CA HIS A 296 7.88 -26.02 -9.99
C HIS A 296 7.34 -24.65 -10.42
N ARG A 297 6.27 -24.67 -11.20
CA ARG A 297 5.51 -23.45 -11.57
C ARG A 297 4.50 -23.05 -10.49
N ALA A 298 3.97 -24.02 -9.76
CA ALA A 298 3.05 -23.84 -8.64
C ALA A 298 3.31 -24.91 -7.58
N ILE A 299 2.97 -24.61 -6.33
CA ILE A 299 3.01 -25.53 -5.20
C ILE A 299 1.62 -26.17 -5.07
N THR A 300 1.56 -27.49 -5.17
CA THR A 300 0.32 -28.24 -4.96
C THR A 300 0.11 -28.58 -3.49
N LYS A 301 -1.11 -28.99 -3.12
CA LYS A 301 -1.39 -29.51 -1.77
C LYS A 301 -0.46 -30.65 -1.35
N LYS A 302 -0.15 -31.55 -2.29
CA LYS A 302 0.76 -32.68 -2.06
C LYS A 302 2.18 -32.18 -1.74
N ASP A 303 2.68 -31.25 -2.54
CA ASP A 303 4.00 -30.64 -2.34
C ASP A 303 4.09 -29.98 -0.96
N LEU A 304 3.01 -29.32 -0.53
CA LEU A 304 2.93 -28.63 0.75
C LEU A 304 2.95 -29.58 1.94
N ILE A 305 2.20 -30.68 1.89
CA ILE A 305 2.21 -31.72 2.93
C ILE A 305 3.61 -32.32 3.06
N GLU A 306 4.25 -32.66 1.93
CA GLU A 306 5.61 -33.20 1.92
C GLU A 306 6.64 -32.19 2.47
N ALA A 307 6.49 -30.91 2.13
CA ALA A 307 7.31 -29.84 2.67
C ALA A 307 7.15 -29.70 4.18
N GLU A 308 5.93 -29.79 4.70
CA GLU A 308 5.65 -29.71 6.13
C GLU A 308 6.28 -30.87 6.90
N GLU A 309 6.16 -32.10 6.40
CA GLU A 309 6.80 -33.27 6.99
C GLU A 309 8.33 -33.13 7.01
N LYS A 310 8.93 -32.67 5.91
CA LYS A 310 10.38 -32.44 5.82
C LYS A 310 10.83 -31.33 6.77
N MET A 311 10.06 -30.26 6.90
CA MET A 311 10.35 -29.17 7.82
C MET A 311 10.31 -29.66 9.28
N LYS A 312 9.27 -30.40 9.68
CA LYS A 312 9.17 -31.02 11.02
C LYS A 312 10.34 -31.94 11.34
N LYS A 313 10.75 -32.79 10.38
CA LYS A 313 11.91 -33.69 10.54
C LYS A 313 13.22 -32.91 10.70
N ARG A 314 13.41 -31.82 9.93
CA ARG A 314 14.57 -30.94 10.07
C ARG A 314 14.61 -30.28 11.45
N ASP A 315 13.49 -29.73 11.88
CA ASP A 315 13.40 -28.98 13.14
C ASP A 315 13.61 -29.91 14.34
N ALA A 316 13.06 -31.13 14.31
CA ALA A 316 13.34 -32.17 15.30
C ALA A 316 14.84 -32.56 15.36
N LYS A 317 15.51 -32.61 14.21
CA LYS A 317 16.95 -32.92 14.12
C LYS A 317 17.83 -31.78 14.66
N GLU A 318 17.47 -30.52 14.43
CA GLU A 318 18.20 -29.38 14.97
C GLU A 318 17.99 -29.26 16.49
N PHE A 319 16.77 -29.52 16.99
CA PHE A 319 16.49 -29.59 18.42
C PHE A 319 17.31 -30.68 19.12
N ALA A 320 17.39 -31.88 18.52
CA ALA A 320 18.22 -32.98 19.04
C ALA A 320 19.73 -32.67 19.04
N LYS A 321 20.19 -31.66 18.29
CA LYS A 321 21.58 -31.20 18.26
C LYS A 321 21.87 -30.06 19.23
N GLY A 322 20.92 -29.71 20.11
CA GLY A 322 21.10 -28.65 21.12
C GLY A 322 21.19 -27.24 20.54
N LYS A 323 20.74 -27.03 19.30
CA LYS A 323 20.56 -25.69 18.75
C LYS A 323 19.17 -25.21 19.12
N ASP A 324 19.11 -24.24 20.03
CA ASP A 324 17.88 -23.47 20.26
C ASP A 324 17.42 -22.86 18.94
N LEU A 325 16.24 -23.29 18.48
CA LEU A 325 15.54 -22.70 17.34
C LEU A 325 14.85 -21.40 17.79
N ALA A 326 15.65 -20.44 18.24
CA ALA A 326 15.21 -19.08 18.50
C ALA A 326 15.77 -18.15 17.42
N ARG A 327 15.03 -18.03 16.31
CA ARG A 327 14.99 -16.84 15.44
C ARG A 327 13.83 -16.87 14.47
#